data_AF-A0A819MT29-F1
#
_entry.id   AF-A0A819MT29-F1
#
_cell.length_a   1.000
_cell.length_b   1.000
_cell.length_c   1.000
_cell.angle_alpha   90.00
_cell.angle_beta   90.00
_cell.angle_gamma   90.00
#
_symmetry.space_group_name_H-M   'P 1'
#
loop_
_entity.id
_entity.type
_entity.pdbx_description
1 polymer ?
#
loop_
_entity_poly.entity_id
_entity_poly.type
_entity_poly.pdbx_seq_one_letter_code
_entity_poly.pdbx_strand_id
1 'polypeptide(L)'
;QIYHLAIPVEKLFIGTLMVIVNSLPELISLQLHSLSFEQPDDIDDEDFYGFFKKQSTSKIKKVYVEKIDHKGEIAFLSTLCPLMECCRIISFENSTDMKSYYL
;
A
#
# COMPACT_ATOMS: atom_id res chain seq x y z
N GLN A 1 -18.84 -2.38 11.38
CA GLN A 1 -19.38 -2.36 10.00
C GLN A 1 -18.21 -2.68 9.08
N ILE A 2 -18.38 -3.47 8.03
CA ILE A 2 -17.24 -3.79 7.14
C ILE A 2 -17.05 -2.62 6.18
N TYR A 3 -15.87 -2.01 6.20
CA TYR A 3 -15.54 -0.91 5.31
C TYR A 3 -14.66 -1.39 4.15
N HIS A 4 -15.03 -0.92 2.97
CA HIS A 4 -14.29 -1.06 1.72
C HIS A 4 -13.99 0.35 1.22
N LEU A 5 -12.72 0.67 0.98
CA LEU A 5 -12.32 2.00 0.54
C LEU A 5 -11.70 1.93 -0.85
N ALA A 6 -12.29 2.69 -1.78
CA ALA A 6 -11.70 2.97 -3.08
C ALA A 6 -11.26 4.43 -3.12
N ILE A 7 -9.99 4.66 -3.44
CA ILE A 7 -9.40 5.98 -3.57
C ILE A 7 -9.01 6.17 -5.04
N PRO A 8 -9.87 6.79 -5.87
CA PRO A 8 -9.66 6.90 -7.31
C PRO A 8 -8.75 8.08 -7.68
N VAL A 9 -7.76 8.39 -6.83
CA VAL A 9 -6.77 9.44 -7.11
C VAL A 9 -5.66 8.84 -7.95
N GLU A 10 -5.24 9.53 -9.01
CA GLU A 10 -4.19 9.06 -9.91
C GLU A 10 -2.88 8.74 -9.19
N LYS A 11 -2.60 9.44 -8.08
CA LYS A 11 -1.40 9.27 -7.28
C LYS A 11 -1.71 9.45 -5.79
N LEU A 12 -1.59 8.39 -5.00
CA LEU A 12 -1.74 8.44 -3.54
C LEU A 12 -0.39 8.32 -2.86
N PHE A 13 -0.06 9.29 -2.01
CA PHE A 13 1.17 9.23 -1.24
C PHE A 13 1.05 8.27 -0.05
N ILE A 14 2.13 7.54 0.23
CA ILE A 14 2.21 6.58 1.34
C ILE A 14 1.80 7.23 2.67
N GLY A 15 2.30 8.43 2.98
CA GLY A 15 1.95 9.15 4.21
C GLY A 15 0.45 9.41 4.34
N THR A 16 -0.22 9.79 3.25
CA THR A 16 -1.68 9.99 3.21
C THR A 16 -2.42 8.67 3.43
N LEU A 17 -1.98 7.60 2.77
CA LEU A 17 -2.59 6.29 2.95
C LEU A 17 -2.54 5.84 4.41
N MET A 18 -1.43 6.09 5.10
CA MET A 18 -1.29 5.74 6.51
C MET A 18 -2.28 6.47 7.41
N VAL A 19 -2.45 7.78 7.22
CA VAL A 19 -3.43 8.56 7.98
C VAL A 19 -4.83 8.00 7.78
N ILE A 20 -5.17 7.64 6.54
CA ILE A 20 -6.47 7.05 6.19
C ILE A 20 -6.66 5.70 6.90
N VAL A 21 -5.70 4.79 6.78
CA VAL A 21 -5.79 3.44 7.38
C VAL A 21 -5.88 3.51 8.90
N ASN A 22 -5.09 4.37 9.53
CA ASN A 22 -5.14 4.57 10.98
C ASN A 22 -6.45 5.19 11.45
N SER A 23 -7.11 5.99 10.60
CA SER A 23 -8.43 6.56 10.90
C SER A 23 -9.58 5.57 10.68
N LEU A 24 -9.32 4.44 10.01
CA LEU A 24 -10.32 3.43 9.65
C LEU A 24 -9.92 2.03 10.16
N PRO A 25 -10.01 1.78 11.49
CA PRO A 25 -9.55 0.53 12.12
C PRO A 25 -10.34 -0.72 11.70
N GLU A 26 -11.51 -0.56 11.08
CA GLU A 26 -12.35 -1.66 10.57
C GLU A 26 -12.25 -1.83 9.04
N LEU A 27 -11.27 -1.20 8.39
CA LEU A 27 -11.06 -1.33 6.95
C LEU A 27 -10.60 -2.74 6.58
N ILE A 28 -11.35 -3.43 5.70
CA ILE A 28 -11.06 -4.80 5.27
C ILE A 28 -10.46 -4.86 3.87
N SER A 29 -10.84 -3.93 2.99
CA SER A 29 -10.25 -3.86 1.66
C SER A 29 -9.92 -2.44 1.22
N LEU A 30 -8.83 -2.34 0.47
CA LEU A 30 -8.33 -1.10 -0.10
C LEU A 30 -8.18 -1.24 -1.61
N GLN A 31 -8.71 -0.27 -2.35
CA GLN A 31 -8.54 -0.16 -3.80
C GLN A 31 -7.89 1.19 -4.12
N LEU A 32 -6.75 1.14 -4.78
CA LEU A 32 -5.93 2.30 -5.13
C LEU A 32 -5.68 2.30 -6.63
N HIS A 33 -5.66 3.48 -7.25
CA HIS A 33 -5.17 3.60 -8.62
C HIS A 33 -3.64 3.47 -8.63
N SER A 34 -2.91 4.35 -7.95
CA SER A 34 -1.47 4.16 -7.76
C SER A 34 -1.02 4.52 -6.35
N LEU A 35 0.13 3.97 -5.96
CA LEU A 35 0.87 4.40 -4.78
C LEU A 35 2.11 5.13 -5.22
N SER A 36 2.46 6.16 -4.48
CA SER A 36 3.71 6.84 -4.65
C SER A 36 4.39 7.07 -3.33
N PHE A 37 5.69 6.87 -3.36
CA PHE A 37 6.56 7.30 -2.29
C PHE A 37 7.07 8.72 -2.54
N GLU A 38 6.94 9.57 -1.53
CA GLU A 38 7.63 10.86 -1.46
C GLU A 38 8.53 10.78 -0.23
N GLN A 39 9.77 10.37 -0.46
CA GLN A 39 10.78 10.26 0.59
C GLN A 39 11.26 11.67 0.93
N PRO A 40 11.31 12.07 2.20
CA PRO A 40 12.17 13.18 2.59
C PRO A 40 13.61 12.80 2.24
N ASP A 41 14.35 13.71 1.58
CA ASP A 41 15.69 13.45 1.02
C ASP A 41 16.72 12.84 2.02
N ASP A 42 16.43 12.92 3.32
CA ASP A 42 17.34 12.56 4.42
C ASP A 42 17.01 11.23 5.14
N ILE A 43 15.98 10.48 4.73
CA ILE A 43 15.57 9.24 5.43
C ILE A 43 15.77 8.05 4.49
N ASP A 44 16.53 7.04 4.91
CA ASP A 44 16.69 5.83 4.12
C ASP A 44 15.41 4.97 4.11
N ASP A 45 15.29 4.08 3.12
CA ASP A 45 14.13 3.20 2.97
C ASP A 45 13.93 2.29 4.20
N GLU A 46 15.01 1.77 4.79
CA GLU A 46 14.93 0.83 5.91
C GLU A 46 14.38 1.48 7.19
N ASP A 47 14.80 2.71 7.47
CA ASP A 47 14.34 3.53 8.59
C ASP A 47 12.89 3.97 8.40
N PHE A 48 12.53 4.40 7.19
CA PHE A 48 11.16 4.78 6.87
C PHE A 48 10.21 3.59 7.06
N TYR A 49 10.47 2.44 6.42
CA TYR A 49 9.60 1.27 6.53
C TYR A 49 9.67 0.58 7.91
N GLY A 50 10.81 0.65 8.59
CA GLY A 50 11.02 0.12 9.93
C GLY A 50 10.17 0.80 11.00
N PHE A 51 9.94 2.12 10.86
CA PHE A 51 9.04 2.88 11.73
C PHE A 51 7.59 2.38 11.65
N PHE A 52 7.11 2.09 10.43
CA PHE A 52 5.72 1.70 10.19
C PHE A 52 5.41 0.24 10.51
N LYS A 53 6.41 -0.65 10.40
CA LYS A 53 6.29 -2.06 10.77
C LYS A 53 5.87 -2.27 12.23
N LYS A 54 6.18 -1.32 13.12
CA LYS A 54 5.87 -1.41 14.56
C LYS A 54 4.46 -0.93 14.93
N GLN A 55 3.69 -0.33 14.01
CA GLN A 55 2.43 0.35 14.34
C GLN A 55 1.17 -0.24 13.71
N SER A 56 1.27 -1.08 12.68
CA SER A 56 0.07 -1.53 11.98
C SER A 56 -0.68 -2.65 12.73
N THR A 57 -1.89 -2.34 13.19
CA THR A 57 -2.92 -3.30 13.63
C THR A 57 -4.00 -3.49 12.55
N SER A 58 -3.67 -3.12 11.30
CA SER A 58 -4.58 -3.13 10.17
C SER A 58 -5.24 -4.50 9.98
N LYS A 59 -6.56 -4.48 9.82
CA LYS A 59 -7.38 -5.66 9.47
C LYS A 59 -7.58 -5.79 7.96
N ILE A 60 -6.84 -5.02 7.16
CA ILE A 60 -6.93 -5.06 5.71
C ILE A 60 -6.46 -6.42 5.23
N LYS A 61 -7.36 -7.14 4.55
CA LYS A 61 -7.10 -8.47 3.98
C LYS A 61 -6.90 -8.43 2.47
N LYS A 62 -7.44 -7.41 1.80
CA LYS A 62 -7.42 -7.31 0.34
C LYS A 62 -6.94 -5.94 -0.09
N VAL A 63 -5.89 -5.90 -0.88
CA VAL A 63 -5.40 -4.68 -1.51
C VAL A 63 -5.40 -4.87 -3.03
N TYR A 64 -5.98 -3.92 -3.73
CA TYR A 64 -5.92 -3.81 -5.17
C TYR A 64 -5.24 -2.50 -5.53
N VAL A 65 -4.20 -2.57 -6.35
CA VAL A 65 -3.47 -1.39 -6.83
C VAL A 65 -3.37 -1.49 -8.35
N GLU A 66 -3.77 -0.45 -9.07
CA GLU A 66 -3.67 -0.48 -10.53
C GLU A 66 -2.23 -0.29 -11.00
N LYS A 67 -1.49 0.63 -10.38
CA LYS A 67 -0.14 1.01 -10.78
C LYS A 67 0.80 1.13 -9.57
N ILE A 68 1.97 0.53 -9.68
CA ILE A 68 3.07 0.65 -8.73
C ILE A 68 4.32 1.04 -9.52
N ASP A 69 4.98 2.10 -9.07
CA ASP A 69 6.13 2.68 -9.77
C ASP A 69 7.44 2.21 -9.15
N HIS A 70 7.43 1.92 -7.84
CA HIS A 70 8.62 1.56 -7.09
C HIS A 70 8.43 0.25 -6.32
N LYS A 71 9.42 -0.64 -6.38
CA LYS A 71 9.41 -1.90 -5.62
C LYS A 71 9.25 -1.68 -4.10
N GLY A 72 9.73 -0.54 -3.59
CA GLY A 72 9.55 -0.13 -2.20
C GLY A 72 8.09 -0.02 -1.78
N GLU A 73 7.18 0.33 -2.70
CA GLU A 73 5.74 0.46 -2.42
C GLU A 73 5.09 -0.89 -2.12
N ILE A 74 5.56 -1.99 -2.74
CA ILE A 74 5.09 -3.35 -2.42
C ILE A 74 5.57 -3.77 -1.04
N ALA A 75 6.84 -3.48 -0.72
CA ALA A 75 7.40 -3.77 0.59
C ALA A 75 6.63 -3.02 1.67
N PHE A 76 6.30 -1.74 1.42
CA PHE A 76 5.43 -0.94 2.27
C PHE A 76 4.03 -1.54 2.45
N LEU A 77 3.36 -1.94 1.39
CA LEU A 77 2.03 -2.56 1.50
C LEU A 77 2.06 -3.81 2.39
N SER A 78 3.13 -4.59 2.27
CA SER A 78 3.34 -5.80 3.07
C SER A 78 3.59 -5.49 4.55
N THR A 79 4.21 -4.35 4.88
CA THR A 79 4.37 -3.89 6.28
C THR A 79 3.08 -3.25 6.82
N LEU A 80 2.35 -2.52 5.99
CA LEU A 80 1.07 -1.90 6.34
C LEU A 80 -0.02 -2.95 6.57
N CYS A 81 -0.02 -4.03 5.79
CA CYS A 81 -1.06 -5.06 5.83
C CYS A 81 -0.41 -6.46 5.99
N PRO A 82 0.18 -6.78 7.16
CA PRO A 82 0.90 -8.03 7.35
C PRO A 82 0.01 -9.29 7.27
N LEU A 83 -1.31 -9.13 7.38
CA LEU A 83 -2.32 -10.19 7.26
C LEU A 83 -3.04 -10.15 5.90
N MET A 84 -2.42 -9.57 4.88
CA MET A 84 -3.00 -9.46 3.55
C MET A 84 -3.13 -10.84 2.91
N GLU A 85 -4.36 -11.25 2.62
CA GLU A 85 -4.71 -12.51 1.93
C GLU A 85 -4.67 -12.36 0.41
N CYS A 86 -4.77 -11.13 -0.11
CA CYS A 86 -4.78 -10.86 -1.53
C CYS A 86 -4.16 -9.49 -1.82
N CYS A 87 -3.15 -9.49 -2.70
CA CYS A 87 -2.60 -8.30 -3.34
C CYS A 87 -2.75 -8.46 -4.86
N ARG A 88 -3.45 -7.54 -5.52
CA ARG A 88 -3.54 -7.55 -6.98
C ARG A 88 -2.96 -6.25 -7.52
N ILE A 89 -1.95 -6.38 -8.37
CA ILE A 89 -1.24 -5.28 -9.01
C ILE A 89 -1.42 -5.43 -10.52
N ILE A 90 -1.89 -4.39 -11.21
CA ILE A 90 -2.16 -4.47 -12.66
C ILE A 90 -0.93 -4.05 -13.48
N SER A 91 -0.14 -3.09 -13.02
CA SER A 91 0.97 -2.53 -13.79
C SER A 91 2.19 -2.17 -12.95
N PHE A 92 3.37 -2.44 -13.50
CA PHE A 92 4.66 -1.89 -13.12
C PHE A 92 5.14 -1.02 -14.28
N GLU A 93 5.45 0.26 -14.02
CA GLU A 93 5.96 1.14 -15.08
C GLU A 93 7.44 0.81 -15.40
N ASN A 94 7.63 -0.26 -16.20
CA ASN A 94 8.77 -0.60 -17.06
C ASN A 94 8.79 -2.08 -17.51
N SER A 95 7.73 -2.85 -17.29
CA SER A 95 7.58 -4.14 -17.95
C SER A 95 6.15 -4.35 -18.39
N THR A 96 5.97 -4.69 -19.66
CA THR A 96 4.74 -5.16 -20.31
C THR A 96 4.14 -6.44 -19.67
N ASP A 97 4.65 -6.86 -18.52
CA ASP A 97 4.26 -8.05 -17.78
C ASP A 97 3.31 -7.67 -16.63
N MET A 98 2.02 -7.90 -16.85
CA MET A 98 1.02 -7.93 -15.79
C MET A 98 1.32 -9.12 -14.87
N LYS A 99 1.95 -8.88 -13.71
CA LYS A 99 2.26 -9.92 -12.72
C LYS A 99 1.31 -9.82 -11.53
N SER A 100 0.50 -10.86 -11.35
CA SER A 100 -0.26 -11.06 -10.12
C SER A 100 0.67 -11.61 -9.04
N TYR A 101 0.90 -10.84 -7.98
CA TYR A 101 1.68 -11.28 -6.82
C TYR A 101 0.73 -11.90 -5.79
N TYR A 102 0.81 -13.23 -5.62
CA TYR A 102 0.19 -13.91 -4.49
C TYR A 102 1.27 -14.06 -3.43
N LEU A 103 1.09 -13.38 -2.28
CA LEU A 103 1.90 -13.57 -1.09
C LEU A 103 1.43 -14.80 -0.32
#